data_AF-A0ABD3BKI5-F1
#
_entry.id   AF-A0ABD3BKI5-F1
#
_cell.length_a   1.000
_cell.length_b   1.000
_cell.length_c   1.000
_cell.angle_alpha   90.00
_cell.angle_beta   90.00
_cell.angle_gamma   90.00
#
_symmetry.space_group_name_H-M   'P 1'
#
loop_
_entity.id
_entity.type
_entity.pdbx_description
1 polymer ?
#
loop_
_entity_poly.entity_id
_entity_poly.type
_entity_poly.pdbx_seq_one_letter_code
_entity_poly.pdbx_strand_id
1 'polypeptide(L)'
;MASDVERVEEEEESASELLRDRFRLCTITIAEAEAKRNGMEVSQPIMACVSDLAFKYARLEQLAKDLELFAQHAGRKSVNMEDVILCAHRNDHLSALLRSFSNDIKAKEPQSDRKRKKTTKKEDKAVTDVLYIADP
;
A
#
# COMPACT_ATOMS: atom_id res chain seq x y z
N MET A 1 -13.77 -38.53 2.73
CA MET A 1 -13.43 -37.37 3.59
C MET A 1 -12.45 -36.56 2.77
N ALA A 2 -12.82 -35.35 2.36
CA ALA A 2 -11.91 -34.48 1.62
C ALA A 2 -10.62 -34.32 2.43
N SER A 3 -9.48 -34.44 1.75
CA SER A 3 -8.18 -34.24 2.40
C SER A 3 -8.06 -32.78 2.87
N ASP A 4 -7.26 -32.53 3.89
CA ASP A 4 -7.05 -31.16 4.41
C ASP A 4 -6.55 -30.20 3.30
N VAL A 5 -5.87 -30.74 2.30
CA VAL A 5 -5.40 -30.03 1.10
C VAL A 5 -6.56 -29.60 0.20
N GLU A 6 -7.50 -30.50 -0.12
CA GLU A 6 -8.65 -30.18 -0.96
C GLU A 6 -9.54 -29.08 -0.33
N ARG A 7 -9.67 -29.10 1.00
CA ARG A 7 -10.44 -28.07 1.72
C ARG A 7 -9.80 -26.69 1.65
N VAL A 8 -8.47 -26.61 1.75
CA VAL A 8 -7.73 -25.34 1.61
C VAL A 8 -7.79 -24.82 0.18
N GLU A 9 -7.70 -25.70 -0.82
CA GLU A 9 -7.82 -25.34 -2.23
C GLU A 9 -9.21 -24.81 -2.58
N GLU A 10 -10.28 -25.44 -2.07
CA GLU A 10 -11.66 -24.96 -2.24
C GLU A 10 -11.88 -23.58 -1.59
N GLU A 11 -11.32 -23.35 -0.40
CA GLU A 11 -11.39 -22.06 0.29
C GLU A 11 -10.65 -20.96 -0.46
N GLU A 12 -9.45 -21.25 -0.97
CA GLU A 12 -8.67 -20.35 -1.84
C GLU A 12 -9.43 -20.02 -3.13
N GLU A 13 -10.01 -21.03 -3.79
CA GLU A 13 -10.78 -20.85 -5.01
C GLU A 13 -12.00 -19.95 -4.76
N SER A 14 -12.77 -20.21 -3.70
CA SER A 14 -13.92 -19.40 -3.31
C SER A 14 -13.55 -17.96 -2.98
N ALA A 15 -12.47 -17.75 -2.21
CA ALA A 15 -11.96 -16.41 -1.93
C ALA A 15 -11.55 -15.68 -3.22
N SER A 16 -11.01 -16.43 -4.18
CA SER A 16 -10.57 -15.91 -5.46
C SER A 16 -11.72 -15.48 -6.37
N GLU A 17 -12.82 -16.22 -6.34
CA GLU A 17 -14.05 -15.89 -7.06
C GLU A 17 -14.69 -14.64 -6.48
N LEU A 18 -14.79 -14.57 -5.14
CA LEU A 18 -15.30 -13.39 -4.44
C LEU A 18 -14.49 -12.13 -4.79
N LEU A 19 -13.16 -12.25 -4.83
CA LEU A 19 -12.29 -11.14 -5.20
C LEU A 19 -12.51 -10.71 -6.65
N ARG A 20 -12.69 -11.67 -7.58
CA ARG A 20 -12.98 -11.40 -8.99
C ARG A 20 -14.30 -10.65 -9.16
N ASP A 21 -15.34 -11.07 -8.46
CA ASP A 21 -16.66 -10.43 -8.52
C ASP A 21 -16.62 -9.00 -8.00
N ARG A 22 -15.97 -8.78 -6.86
CA ARG A 22 -15.76 -7.42 -6.31
C ARG A 22 -14.97 -6.55 -7.27
N PHE A 23 -13.91 -7.09 -7.86
CA PHE A 23 -13.09 -6.38 -8.83
C PHE A 23 -13.88 -6.00 -10.09
N ARG A 24 -14.73 -6.91 -10.59
CA ARG A 24 -15.62 -6.66 -11.72
C ARG A 24 -16.60 -5.53 -11.42
N LEU A 25 -17.24 -5.54 -10.25
CA LEU A 25 -18.13 -4.45 -9.83
C LEU A 25 -17.40 -3.09 -9.80
N CYS A 26 -16.20 -3.03 -9.21
CA CYS A 26 -15.40 -1.79 -9.20
C CYS A 26 -15.07 -1.32 -10.62
N THR A 27 -14.68 -2.24 -11.50
CA THR A 27 -14.36 -1.92 -12.90
C THR A 27 -15.57 -1.34 -13.62
N ILE A 28 -16.74 -1.96 -13.45
CA ILE A 28 -18.01 -1.48 -14.01
C ILE A 28 -18.29 -0.06 -13.54
N THR A 29 -18.22 0.19 -12.23
CA THR A 29 -18.49 1.52 -11.67
C THR A 29 -17.54 2.59 -12.21
N ILE A 30 -16.25 2.28 -12.36
CA ILE A 30 -15.27 3.21 -12.92
C ILE A 30 -15.54 3.46 -14.40
N ALA A 31 -15.81 2.41 -15.18
CA ALA A 31 -16.07 2.50 -16.60
C ALA A 31 -17.36 3.30 -16.87
N GLU A 32 -18.44 3.06 -16.13
CA GLU A 32 -19.68 3.82 -16.23
C GLU A 32 -19.50 5.29 -15.86
N ALA A 33 -18.73 5.58 -14.79
CA ALA A 33 -18.45 6.95 -14.38
C ALA A 33 -17.61 7.72 -15.42
N GLU A 34 -16.68 7.06 -16.10
CA GLU A 34 -15.91 7.63 -17.21
C GLU A 34 -16.78 7.79 -18.47
N ALA A 35 -17.58 6.79 -18.82
CA ALA A 35 -18.45 6.83 -19.98
C ALA A 35 -19.48 7.96 -19.86
N LYS A 36 -20.09 8.12 -18.69
CA LYS A 36 -21.00 9.22 -18.39
C LYS A 36 -20.34 10.60 -18.52
N ARG A 37 -19.09 10.74 -18.09
CA ARG A 37 -18.31 11.99 -18.26
C ARG A 37 -18.06 12.32 -19.73
N ASN A 38 -17.87 11.31 -20.56
CA ASN A 38 -17.64 11.45 -21.99
C ASN A 38 -18.92 11.43 -22.84
N GLY A 39 -20.10 11.29 -22.21
CA GLY A 39 -21.38 11.17 -22.92
C GLY A 39 -21.52 9.90 -23.75
N MET A 40 -20.82 8.83 -23.37
CA MET A 40 -20.78 7.54 -24.07
C MET A 40 -21.33 6.43 -23.19
N GLU A 41 -21.62 5.28 -23.80
CA GLU A 41 -22.02 4.04 -23.10
C GLU A 41 -21.02 2.92 -23.42
N VAL A 42 -20.73 2.08 -22.44
CA VAL A 42 -19.78 0.96 -22.58
C VAL A 42 -20.57 -0.32 -22.80
N SER A 43 -20.23 -1.06 -23.87
CA SER A 43 -20.84 -2.35 -24.15
C SER A 43 -20.46 -3.40 -23.10
N GLN A 44 -21.40 -4.26 -22.70
CA GLN A 44 -21.16 -5.27 -21.66
C GLN A 44 -19.98 -6.22 -21.94
N PRO A 45 -19.75 -6.72 -23.17
CA PRO A 45 -18.60 -7.56 -23.46
C PRO A 45 -17.27 -6.82 -23.28
N ILE A 46 -17.21 -5.54 -23.64
CA ILE A 46 -16.01 -4.71 -23.45
C ILE A 46 -15.74 -4.54 -21.96
N MET A 47 -16.78 -4.31 -21.16
CA MET A 47 -16.66 -4.17 -19.71
C MET A 47 -16.17 -5.45 -19.04
N ALA A 48 -16.65 -6.62 -19.49
CA ALA A 48 -16.16 -7.92 -19.05
C ALA A 48 -14.68 -8.14 -19.43
N CYS A 49 -14.30 -7.80 -20.67
CA CYS A 49 -12.91 -7.89 -21.10
C CYS A 49 -11.99 -6.97 -20.30
N VAL A 50 -12.40 -5.73 -20.02
CA VAL A 50 -11.63 -4.79 -19.20
C VAL A 50 -11.51 -5.30 -17.77
N SER A 51 -12.58 -5.84 -17.17
CA SER A 51 -12.50 -6.41 -15.82
C SER A 51 -11.57 -7.61 -15.76
N ASP A 52 -11.61 -8.50 -16.74
CA ASP A 52 -10.72 -9.66 -16.80
C ASP A 52 -9.27 -9.25 -17.01
N LEU A 53 -9.03 -8.26 -17.87
CA LEU A 53 -7.70 -7.74 -18.14
C LEU A 53 -7.14 -7.04 -16.92
N ALA A 54 -7.92 -6.18 -16.26
CA ALA A 54 -7.48 -5.46 -15.08
C ALA A 54 -7.33 -6.39 -13.87
N PHE A 55 -8.18 -7.43 -13.72
CA PHE A 55 -7.99 -8.46 -12.70
C PHE A 55 -6.73 -9.25 -12.97
N LYS A 56 -6.48 -9.62 -14.23
CA LYS A 56 -5.20 -10.20 -14.65
C LYS A 56 -4.06 -9.26 -14.29
N TYR A 57 -4.00 -8.01 -14.71
CA TYR A 57 -2.89 -7.12 -14.37
C TYR A 57 -2.71 -6.85 -12.86
N ALA A 58 -3.81 -6.74 -12.11
CA ALA A 58 -3.79 -6.47 -10.68
C ALA A 58 -3.41 -7.72 -9.85
N ARG A 59 -3.86 -8.90 -10.26
CA ARG A 59 -3.63 -10.19 -9.57
C ARG A 59 -2.40 -10.91 -10.08
N LEU A 60 -2.09 -10.79 -11.37
CA LEU A 60 -0.91 -11.42 -11.98
C LEU A 60 0.28 -10.77 -11.33
N GLU A 61 0.83 -11.51 -10.38
CA GLU A 61 2.23 -11.88 -10.25
C GLU A 61 3.25 -10.77 -10.53
N GLN A 62 3.22 -10.10 -11.68
CA GLN A 62 4.03 -8.94 -11.97
C GLN A 62 3.89 -7.85 -10.90
N LEU A 63 2.71 -7.26 -10.64
CA LEU A 63 2.66 -6.11 -9.72
C LEU A 63 2.98 -6.53 -8.28
N ALA A 64 2.39 -7.61 -7.78
CA ALA A 64 2.60 -8.07 -6.41
C ALA A 64 4.04 -8.57 -6.18
N LYS A 65 4.62 -9.38 -7.09
CA LYS A 65 6.01 -9.84 -6.98
C LYS A 65 6.99 -8.69 -7.21
N ASP A 66 6.70 -7.76 -8.12
CA ASP A 66 7.55 -6.57 -8.33
C ASP A 66 7.56 -5.70 -7.06
N LEU A 67 6.41 -5.46 -6.43
CA LEU A 67 6.33 -4.73 -5.15
C LEU A 67 7.09 -5.45 -4.04
N GLU A 68 6.97 -6.78 -3.96
CA GLU A 68 7.72 -7.59 -3.00
C GLU A 68 9.23 -7.48 -3.26
N LEU A 69 9.67 -7.63 -4.51
CA LEU A 69 11.06 -7.52 -4.91
C LEU A 69 11.64 -6.13 -4.63
N PHE A 70 10.87 -5.06 -4.84
CA PHE A 70 11.29 -3.70 -4.53
C PHE A 70 11.44 -3.46 -3.02
N ALA A 71 10.50 -3.97 -2.22
CA ALA A 71 10.61 -3.92 -0.77
C ALA A 71 11.83 -4.71 -0.28
N GLN A 72 12.04 -5.93 -0.79
CA GLN A 72 13.17 -6.78 -0.44
C GLN A 72 14.52 -6.18 -0.88
N HIS A 73 14.59 -5.56 -2.06
CA HIS A 73 15.78 -4.86 -2.54
C HIS A 73 16.17 -3.71 -1.60
N ALA A 74 15.19 -3.02 -1.03
CA ALA A 74 15.40 -1.99 -0.02
C ALA A 74 15.61 -2.55 1.41
N GLY A 75 15.70 -3.88 1.59
CA GLY A 75 15.85 -4.54 2.88
C GLY A 75 14.62 -4.45 3.79
N ARG A 76 13.44 -4.12 3.25
CA ARG A 76 12.19 -3.95 3.98
C ARG A 76 11.29 -5.18 3.80
N LYS A 77 10.51 -5.49 4.84
CA LYS A 77 9.44 -6.52 4.81
C LYS A 77 8.05 -5.95 4.53
N SER A 78 7.95 -4.63 4.40
CA SER A 78 6.70 -3.91 4.20
C SER A 78 6.85 -2.96 3.02
N VAL A 79 5.84 -2.98 2.15
CA VAL A 79 5.73 -2.17 0.93
C VAL A 79 5.42 -0.72 1.30
N ASN A 80 6.11 0.23 0.67
CA ASN A 80 5.94 1.66 0.86
C ASN A 80 5.51 2.35 -0.45
N MET A 81 5.14 3.63 -0.38
CA MET A 81 4.73 4.42 -1.54
C MET A 81 5.80 4.47 -2.64
N GLU A 82 7.09 4.46 -2.27
CA GLU A 82 8.19 4.45 -3.24
C GLU A 82 8.22 3.17 -4.08
N ASP A 83 7.84 2.02 -3.51
CA ASP A 83 7.78 0.75 -4.25
C ASP A 83 6.66 0.79 -5.31
N VAL A 84 5.52 1.40 -4.97
CA VAL A 84 4.40 1.61 -5.90
C VAL A 84 4.76 2.59 -7.01
N ILE A 85 5.47 3.67 -6.69
CA ILE A 85 5.97 4.64 -7.69
C ILE A 85 6.98 3.97 -8.63
N LEU A 86 7.80 3.05 -8.11
CA LEU A 86 8.77 2.31 -8.91
C LEU A 86 8.11 1.32 -9.87
N CYS A 87 6.97 0.71 -9.51
CA CYS A 87 6.19 -0.11 -10.46
C CYS A 87 5.75 0.68 -11.71
N ALA A 88 5.53 1.99 -11.57
CA ALA A 88 5.13 2.87 -12.67
C ALA A 88 6.29 3.51 -13.43
N HIS A 89 7.56 3.15 -13.14
CA HIS A 89 8.74 3.82 -13.74
C HIS A 89 8.79 3.76 -15.27
N ARG A 90 8.13 2.78 -15.90
CA ARG A 90 8.06 2.64 -17.37
C ARG A 90 7.26 3.76 -18.04
N ASN A 91 6.44 4.49 -17.28
CA ASN A 91 5.63 5.59 -17.76
C ASN A 91 5.84 6.82 -16.87
N ASP A 92 6.64 7.76 -17.37
CA ASP A 92 7.00 8.98 -16.63
C ASP A 92 5.78 9.81 -16.20
N HIS A 93 4.76 9.90 -17.05
CA HIS A 93 3.51 10.61 -16.72
C HIS A 93 2.77 9.93 -15.57
N LEU A 94 2.67 8.60 -15.60
CA LEU A 94 2.03 7.83 -14.53
C LEU A 94 2.83 7.94 -13.22
N SER A 95 4.15 7.84 -13.28
CA SER A 95 5.02 7.99 -12.10
C SER A 95 4.88 9.39 -11.48
N ALA A 96 4.84 10.45 -12.31
CA ALA A 96 4.62 11.81 -11.83
C ALA A 96 3.25 11.99 -11.17
N LEU A 97 2.19 11.41 -11.75
CA LEU A 97 0.85 11.45 -11.17
C LEU A 97 0.80 10.72 -9.82
N LEU A 98 1.41 9.53 -9.71
CA LEU A 98 1.48 8.78 -8.46
C LEU A 98 2.30 9.51 -7.39
N ARG A 99 3.38 10.20 -7.75
CA ARG A 99 4.14 11.06 -6.83
C ARG A 99 3.29 12.21 -6.30
N SER A 100 2.53 12.88 -7.18
CA SER A 100 1.60 13.93 -6.76
C SER A 100 0.56 13.39 -5.79
N PHE A 101 -0.04 12.24 -6.11
CA PHE A 101 -1.03 11.59 -5.28
C PHE A 101 -0.47 11.15 -3.92
N SER A 102 0.77 10.63 -3.89
CA SER A 102 1.49 10.30 -2.66
C SER A 102 1.65 11.53 -1.76
N ASN A 103 1.99 12.68 -2.33
CA ASN A 103 2.13 13.94 -1.58
C ASN A 103 0.78 14.42 -1.05
N ASP A 104 -0.30 14.30 -1.82
CA ASP A 104 -1.66 14.65 -1.38
C ASP A 104 -2.14 13.78 -0.21
N ILE A 105 -1.82 12.49 -0.21
CA ILE A 105 -2.10 11.59 0.92
C ILE A 105 -1.32 12.06 2.16
N LYS A 106 -0.01 12.29 2.03
CA LYS A 106 0.84 12.78 3.13
C LYS A 106 0.40 14.14 3.67
N ALA A 107 -0.22 14.98 2.84
CA ALA A 107 -0.76 16.28 3.23
C ALA A 107 -2.13 16.18 3.94
N LYS A 108 -2.93 15.15 3.63
CA LYS A 108 -4.23 14.89 4.25
C LYS A 108 -4.14 14.03 5.50
N GLU A 109 -3.04 13.32 5.71
CA GLU A 109 -2.77 12.60 6.96
C GLU A 109 -2.50 13.63 8.07
N PRO A 110 -3.33 13.71 9.14
CA PRO A 110 -3.01 14.56 10.27
C PRO A 110 -1.67 14.08 10.85
N GLN A 111 -0.67 14.97 10.93
CA GLN A 111 0.63 14.70 11.55
C GLN A 111 0.44 14.14 12.97
N SER A 112 0.34 12.82 13.12
CA SER A 112 0.60 12.17 14.39
C SER A 112 2.12 12.23 14.62
N ASP A 113 2.50 12.85 15.74
CA ASP A 113 3.83 12.83 16.34
C ASP A 113 4.94 13.73 15.76
N ARG A 114 4.63 15.03 15.61
CA ARG A 114 5.59 16.06 16.04
C ARG A 114 5.70 16.08 17.58
N LYS A 115 6.29 15.04 18.22
CA LYS A 115 6.69 15.10 19.64
C LYS A 115 7.60 13.93 20.08
N ARG A 116 8.78 13.77 19.46
CA ARG A 116 9.95 13.28 20.23
C ARG A 116 10.89 14.45 20.51
N LYS A 117 10.63 15.06 21.66
CA LYS A 117 11.46 16.03 22.37
C LYS A 117 12.92 15.54 22.36
N LYS A 118 13.78 16.25 21.63
CA LYS A 118 15.23 16.18 21.74
C LYS A 118 15.62 16.57 23.16
N THR A 119 15.74 15.59 24.07
CA THR A 119 16.37 15.80 25.36
C THR A 119 17.87 15.80 25.15
N THR A 120 18.44 16.98 24.93
CA THR A 120 19.86 17.26 25.15
C THR A 120 20.14 17.12 26.65
N LYS A 121 20.65 15.97 27.09
CA LYS A 121 21.30 15.86 28.41
C LYS A 121 22.79 16.13 28.24
N LYS A 122 23.19 17.34 28.65
CA LYS A 122 24.58 17.74 28.86
C LYS A 122 25.22 16.78 29.86
N GLU A 123 26.40 16.30 29.50
CA GLU A 123 27.40 15.78 30.43
C GLU A 123 27.80 16.90 31.39
N ASP A 124 27.86 16.60 32.69
CA ASP A 124 28.79 17.27 33.58
C ASP A 124 29.27 16.26 34.63
N LYS A 125 30.59 16.19 34.73
CA LYS A 125 31.38 15.19 35.45
C LYS A 125 32.20 15.96 36.50
N ALA A 126 31.78 15.95 37.75
CA ALA A 126 32.59 16.33 38.92
C ALA A 126 31.92 15.74 40.17
N VAL A 127 32.40 14.62 40.71
CA VAL A 127 33.54 14.46 41.63
C VAL A 127 33.17 14.80 43.09
N THR A 128 33.47 13.82 43.97
CA THR A 128 33.60 13.83 45.43
C THR A 128 32.33 13.90 46.28
N ASP A 129 31.81 12.70 46.54
CA ASP A 129 31.06 12.32 47.74
C ASP A 129 32.02 12.35 48.95
N VAL A 130 31.84 13.32 49.86
CA VAL A 130 32.39 13.29 51.21
C VAL A 130 31.32 13.78 52.18
N LEU A 131 30.92 12.86 53.05
CA LEU A 131 30.03 12.97 54.20
C LEU A 131 30.34 14.19 55.10
N TYR A 132 29.30 14.95 55.50
CA TYR A 132 29.19 15.43 56.88
C TYR A 132 27.73 15.70 57.29
N ILE A 133 27.40 15.18 58.47
CA ILE A 133 26.12 15.18 59.19
C ILE A 133 26.00 16.46 60.03
N ALA A 134 24.79 17.04 60.14
CA ALA A 134 24.18 17.48 61.41
C ALA A 134 22.81 18.15 61.17
N ASP A 135 21.75 17.50 61.64
CA ASP A 135 20.47 18.13 62.01
C ASP A 135 20.58 18.72 63.43
N PRO A 136 19.86 19.82 63.72
CA PRO A 136 19.31 20.10 65.04
C PRO A 136 17.87 19.58 65.20
#